data_AF-A0A257PGR0-F1
#
_entry.id   AF-A0A257PGR0-F1
#
_cell.length_a   1.000
_cell.length_b   1.000
_cell.length_c   1.000
_cell.angle_alpha   90.00
_cell.angle_beta   90.00
_cell.angle_gamma   90.00
#
_symmetry.space_group_name_H-M   'P 1'
#
loop_
_entity.id
_entity.type
_entity.pdbx_description
1 polymer ?
#
loop_
_entity_poly.entity_id
_entity_poly.type
_entity_poly.pdbx_seq_one_letter_code
_entity_poly.pdbx_strand_id
1 'polypeptide(L)'
;MNDSSGPHIPRTPPRKSATFDEYAIAEIQRAAATGIYDIRGGGTKRKLPHFDDLLFLGASVSRYPLEGYRERCGTDVVLGTRFASKPIHLKIPVTIAGMSFGALSGQAKEALGRGATLAGTSTTTGDGGMTPEERGHSQTLIYQYLPSRYGMNLTDLRKADAIEVVIGQGAKPGGGGMLLGQKISPRVAQMRNLPEGIDQRSACRHPDWTGPDDLEIKILELRELTNWEKPIYIKVGASRPYYDTALAVKAGADVVVLDGMQGGTAATQEVFIEHVG
;
A
#
# COMPACT_ATOMS: atom_id res chain seq x y z
N MET A 1 -16.08 6.00 -71.04
CA MET A 1 -16.95 6.33 -69.88
C MET A 1 -17.41 5.01 -69.29
N ASN A 2 -16.68 4.48 -68.30
CA ASN A 2 -17.11 3.28 -67.59
C ASN A 2 -17.84 3.74 -66.32
N ASP A 3 -19.16 3.66 -66.38
CA ASP A 3 -20.07 3.94 -65.30
C ASP A 3 -19.92 2.85 -64.23
N SER A 4 -19.13 3.12 -63.18
CA SER A 4 -19.01 2.27 -62.00
C SER A 4 -19.90 2.80 -60.86
N SER A 5 -21.19 3.00 -61.14
CA SER A 5 -22.20 3.46 -60.17
C SER A 5 -23.08 2.30 -59.70
N GLY A 6 -22.45 1.22 -59.23
CA GLY A 6 -23.18 0.20 -58.46
C GLY A 6 -23.58 0.75 -57.08
N PRO A 7 -24.75 0.38 -56.53
CA PRO A 7 -25.17 0.88 -55.23
C PRO A 7 -24.12 0.53 -54.17
N HIS A 8 -23.63 1.55 -53.45
CA HIS A 8 -22.69 1.33 -52.34
C HIS A 8 -23.42 0.62 -51.21
N ILE A 9 -23.32 -0.70 -51.16
CA ILE A 9 -23.84 -1.51 -50.06
C ILE A 9 -22.95 -1.21 -48.84
N PRO A 10 -23.50 -0.67 -47.73
CA PRO A 10 -22.72 -0.46 -46.51
C PRO A 10 -22.24 -1.81 -45.99
N ARG A 11 -20.94 -1.94 -45.69
CA ARG A 11 -20.44 -3.14 -45.02
C ARG A 11 -20.82 -3.05 -43.55
N THR A 12 -21.59 -4.03 -43.07
CA THR A 12 -21.86 -4.17 -41.63
C THR A 12 -20.55 -4.48 -40.92
N PRO A 13 -20.08 -3.63 -39.99
CA PRO A 13 -18.92 -3.98 -39.18
C PRO A 13 -19.28 -5.17 -38.27
N PRO A 14 -18.34 -6.11 -38.04
CA PRO A 14 -18.59 -7.22 -37.13
C PRO A 14 -18.88 -6.67 -35.72
N ARG A 15 -19.95 -7.16 -35.11
CA ARG A 15 -20.28 -6.82 -33.73
C ARG A 15 -19.33 -7.58 -32.80
N LYS A 16 -18.40 -6.86 -32.18
CA LYS A 16 -17.48 -7.43 -31.19
C LYS A 16 -18.22 -7.83 -29.91
N SER A 17 -17.76 -8.89 -29.25
CA SER A 17 -18.24 -9.27 -27.93
C SER A 17 -17.84 -8.21 -26.91
N ALA A 18 -18.77 -7.85 -26.01
CA ALA A 18 -18.46 -6.97 -24.90
C ALA A 18 -17.66 -7.69 -23.79
N THR A 19 -17.86 -9.00 -23.66
CA THR A 19 -17.18 -9.85 -22.67
C THR A 19 -15.82 -10.32 -23.15
N PHE A 20 -15.71 -10.62 -24.44
CA PHE A 20 -14.49 -11.12 -25.08
C PHE A 20 -14.07 -10.13 -26.17
N ASP A 21 -13.60 -8.96 -25.74
CA ASP A 21 -12.99 -8.01 -26.66
C ASP A 21 -11.64 -8.52 -27.20
N GLU A 22 -11.04 -7.78 -28.13
CA GLU A 22 -9.77 -8.18 -28.75
C GLU A 22 -8.65 -8.35 -27.72
N TYR A 23 -8.63 -7.52 -26.67
CA TYR A 23 -7.64 -7.62 -25.60
C TYR A 23 -7.83 -8.91 -24.80
N ALA A 24 -9.05 -9.19 -24.34
CA ALA A 24 -9.37 -10.38 -23.56
C ALA A 24 -9.07 -11.66 -24.34
N ILE A 25 -9.43 -11.71 -25.63
CA ILE A 25 -9.12 -12.87 -26.49
C ILE A 25 -7.61 -13.05 -26.64
N ALA A 26 -6.87 -11.97 -26.90
CA ALA A 26 -5.41 -12.04 -27.03
C ALA A 26 -4.74 -12.52 -25.74
N GLU A 27 -5.19 -12.03 -24.58
CA GLU A 27 -4.67 -12.47 -23.28
C GLU A 27 -5.01 -13.93 -22.98
N ILE A 28 -6.22 -14.39 -23.30
CA ILE A 28 -6.60 -15.81 -23.16
C ILE A 28 -5.68 -16.69 -24.02
N GLN A 29 -5.44 -16.31 -25.27
CA GLN A 29 -4.57 -17.05 -26.19
C GLN A 29 -3.11 -17.05 -25.72
N ARG A 30 -2.61 -15.89 -25.27
CA ARG A 30 -1.26 -15.77 -24.69
C ARG A 30 -1.12 -16.64 -23.45
N ALA A 31 -2.06 -16.59 -22.52
CA ALA A 31 -2.06 -17.39 -21.31
C ALA A 31 -2.13 -18.89 -21.63
N ALA A 32 -2.97 -19.31 -22.58
CA ALA A 32 -3.07 -20.70 -23.02
C ALA A 32 -1.77 -21.21 -23.67
N ALA A 33 -1.09 -20.38 -24.46
CA ALA A 33 0.16 -20.75 -25.12
C ALA A 33 1.38 -20.78 -24.17
N THR A 34 1.40 -19.91 -23.16
CA THR A 34 2.55 -19.75 -22.25
C THR A 34 2.38 -20.47 -20.91
N GLY A 35 1.15 -20.69 -20.46
CA GLY A 35 0.84 -21.12 -19.10
C GLY A 35 1.07 -20.03 -18.03
N ILE A 36 1.30 -18.78 -18.43
CA ILE A 36 1.69 -17.67 -17.54
C ILE A 36 0.56 -16.64 -17.45
N TYR A 37 0.08 -16.40 -16.23
CA TYR A 37 -0.85 -15.30 -15.93
C TYR A 37 -0.13 -13.96 -15.84
N ASP A 38 -0.84 -12.86 -16.10
CA ASP A 38 -0.24 -11.52 -16.11
C ASP A 38 0.10 -11.04 -14.68
N ILE A 39 1.35 -10.57 -14.53
CA ILE A 39 1.87 -9.95 -13.31
C ILE A 39 2.38 -8.57 -13.70
N ARG A 40 1.85 -7.53 -13.06
CA ARG A 40 2.27 -6.16 -13.34
C ARG A 40 2.38 -5.29 -12.10
N GLY A 41 3.04 -4.16 -12.29
CA GLY A 41 3.10 -3.06 -11.33
C GLY A 41 2.13 -1.93 -11.67
N GLY A 42 2.11 -0.90 -10.81
CA GLY A 42 1.19 0.23 -10.87
C GLY A 42 -0.07 0.00 -10.03
N GLY A 43 -1.01 0.93 -10.14
CA GLY A 43 -2.37 0.81 -9.59
C GLY A 43 -3.37 0.35 -10.65
N THR A 44 -4.65 0.43 -10.29
CA THR A 44 -5.76 0.18 -11.22
C THR A 44 -5.74 1.12 -12.43
N LYS A 45 -6.02 0.57 -13.60
CA LYS A 45 -6.23 1.27 -14.87
C LYS A 45 -7.71 1.63 -15.06
N ARG A 46 -8.61 1.05 -14.26
CA ARG A 46 -10.02 1.38 -14.29
C ARG A 46 -10.25 2.77 -13.73
N LYS A 47 -11.27 3.44 -14.26
CA LYS A 47 -11.77 4.69 -13.70
C LYS A 47 -12.44 4.37 -12.35
N LEU A 48 -11.96 5.03 -11.32
CA LEU A 48 -12.50 5.00 -9.96
C LEU A 48 -12.74 6.43 -9.50
N PRO A 49 -13.58 6.65 -8.47
CA PRO A 49 -13.74 7.97 -7.89
C PRO A 49 -12.38 8.59 -7.50
N HIS A 50 -12.23 9.89 -7.71
CA HIS A 50 -11.05 10.66 -7.34
C HIS A 50 -11.44 11.95 -6.61
N PHE A 51 -10.45 12.75 -6.21
CA PHE A 51 -10.71 13.96 -5.41
C PHE A 51 -11.59 15.00 -6.10
N ASP A 52 -11.66 15.02 -7.43
CA ASP A 52 -12.54 15.97 -8.15
C ASP A 52 -14.01 15.52 -8.14
N ASP A 53 -14.29 14.28 -7.74
CA ASP A 53 -15.67 13.80 -7.53
C ASP A 53 -16.22 14.21 -6.13
N LEU A 54 -15.38 14.79 -5.26
CA LEU A 54 -15.79 15.22 -3.93
C LEU A 54 -16.44 16.59 -3.95
N LEU A 55 -17.63 16.70 -3.34
CA LEU A 55 -18.25 17.98 -3.01
C LEU A 55 -17.98 18.33 -1.55
N PHE A 56 -17.17 19.36 -1.31
CA PHE A 56 -16.96 19.90 0.04
C PHE A 56 -18.13 20.80 0.44
N LEU A 57 -18.70 20.54 1.62
CA LEU A 57 -19.75 21.39 2.19
C LEU A 57 -19.10 22.57 2.91
N GLY A 58 -19.24 23.77 2.32
CA GLY A 58 -18.72 25.01 2.88
C GLY A 58 -19.36 25.36 4.24
N ALA A 59 -18.55 25.99 5.08
CA ALA A 59 -18.98 26.59 6.34
C ALA A 59 -20.05 27.69 6.11
N SER A 60 -20.97 27.85 7.07
CA SER A 60 -22.08 28.83 7.05
C SER A 60 -22.58 29.05 8.49
N VAL A 61 -23.88 29.17 8.74
CA VAL A 61 -24.40 29.47 10.09
C VAL A 61 -24.15 28.36 11.11
N SER A 62 -24.01 27.10 10.69
CA SER A 62 -23.74 25.97 11.60
C SER A 62 -22.26 25.79 11.95
N ARG A 63 -21.34 26.38 11.17
CA ARG A 63 -19.89 26.37 11.40
C ARG A 63 -19.31 27.65 10.82
N TYR A 64 -18.67 28.47 11.65
CA TYR A 64 -18.05 29.70 11.19
C TYR A 64 -16.79 29.42 10.34
N PRO A 65 -16.63 30.07 9.17
CA PRO A 65 -15.40 30.00 8.41
C PRO A 65 -14.28 30.73 9.14
N LEU A 66 -13.05 30.22 9.03
CA LEU A 66 -11.87 30.88 9.59
C LEU A 66 -11.52 32.13 8.76
N GLU A 67 -11.20 33.21 9.44
CA GLU A 67 -10.66 34.41 8.82
C GLU A 67 -9.14 34.26 8.67
N GLY A 68 -8.65 33.88 7.48
CA GLY A 68 -7.25 33.50 7.27
C GLY A 68 -6.18 34.55 7.62
N TYR A 69 -6.55 35.82 7.82
CA TYR A 69 -5.65 36.87 8.30
C TYR A 69 -5.59 37.01 9.82
N ARG A 70 -6.54 36.42 10.56
CA ARG A 70 -6.62 36.43 12.03
C ARG A 70 -6.33 35.06 12.62
N GLU A 71 -6.77 34.02 11.94
CA GLU A 71 -6.77 32.65 12.42
C GLU A 71 -5.86 31.79 11.55
N ARG A 72 -5.11 30.89 12.19
CA ARG A 72 -4.26 29.92 11.50
C ARG A 72 -4.97 28.59 11.38
N CYS A 73 -4.91 28.00 10.18
CA CYS A 73 -5.26 26.59 9.99
C CYS A 73 -3.99 25.76 10.25
N GLY A 74 -3.97 25.02 11.36
CA GLY A 74 -2.89 24.08 11.67
C GLY A 74 -3.00 22.83 10.79
N THR A 75 -1.87 22.37 10.26
CA THR A 75 -1.78 21.14 9.46
C THR A 75 -1.10 20.00 10.20
N ASP A 76 -0.59 20.27 11.40
CA ASP A 76 0.12 19.28 12.17
C ASP A 76 -0.84 18.24 12.76
N VAL A 77 -0.37 17.00 12.87
CA VAL A 77 -1.15 15.87 13.34
C VAL A 77 -0.34 15.06 14.34
N VAL A 78 -1.00 14.58 15.39
CA VAL A 78 -0.43 13.65 16.36
C VAL A 78 -1.09 12.29 16.19
N LEU A 79 -0.29 11.26 15.94
CA LEU A 79 -0.73 9.90 15.70
C LEU A 79 -0.31 8.97 16.83
N GLY A 80 -1.24 8.13 17.27
CA GLY A 80 -1.02 7.09 18.25
C GLY A 80 -0.90 7.56 19.70
N THR A 81 -1.74 8.51 20.09
CA THR A 81 -1.83 9.04 21.47
C THR A 81 -2.52 8.10 22.44
N ARG A 82 -3.12 6.99 21.97
CA ARG A 82 -3.99 6.15 22.78
C ARG A 82 -3.22 5.26 23.75
N PHE A 83 -2.15 4.62 23.27
CA PHE A 83 -1.41 3.65 24.09
C PHE A 83 0.11 3.84 24.05
N ALA A 84 0.65 4.49 23.03
CA ALA A 84 2.09 4.73 22.94
C ALA A 84 2.52 5.89 23.83
N SER A 85 3.61 5.70 24.58
CA SER A 85 4.20 6.75 25.40
C SER A 85 4.97 7.80 24.56
N LYS A 86 5.37 7.48 23.33
CA LYS A 86 5.96 8.43 22.36
C LYS A 86 5.11 8.47 21.08
N PRO A 87 4.00 9.22 21.05
CA PRO A 87 3.20 9.39 19.84
C PRO A 87 4.00 10.12 18.75
N ILE A 88 3.59 9.94 17.50
CA ILE A 88 4.24 10.58 16.35
C ILE A 88 3.60 11.94 16.10
N HIS A 89 4.41 12.99 16.01
CA HIS A 89 3.99 14.32 15.54
C HIS A 89 4.51 14.56 14.13
N LEU A 90 3.61 14.89 13.20
CA LEU A 90 3.93 15.27 11.82
C LEU A 90 3.50 16.70 11.58
N LYS A 91 4.28 17.47 10.80
CA LYS A 91 3.98 18.88 10.49
C LYS A 91 2.82 19.03 9.49
N ILE A 92 2.54 17.98 8.71
CA ILE A 92 1.53 17.95 7.67
C ILE A 92 0.76 16.62 7.69
N PRO A 93 -0.49 16.56 7.21
CA PRO A 93 -1.31 15.35 7.21
C PRO A 93 -1.07 14.50 5.94
N VAL A 94 0.17 14.47 5.44
CA VAL A 94 0.55 13.78 4.19
C VAL A 94 1.77 12.95 4.48
N THR A 95 1.69 11.62 4.31
CA THR A 95 2.77 10.68 4.57
C THR A 95 3.23 9.97 3.31
N ILE A 96 4.45 9.41 3.33
CA ILE A 96 4.96 8.56 2.26
C ILE A 96 4.67 7.09 2.61
N ALA A 97 3.79 6.46 1.82
CA ALA A 97 3.38 5.08 2.01
C ALA A 97 4.52 4.06 1.81
N GLY A 98 4.33 2.86 2.37
CA GLY A 98 5.32 1.79 2.37
C GLY A 98 5.61 1.23 0.97
N MET A 99 6.86 1.35 0.54
CA MET A 99 7.37 0.73 -0.69
C MET A 99 8.69 0.03 -0.39
N SER A 100 8.75 -1.28 -0.65
CA SER A 100 9.87 -2.11 -0.19
C SER A 100 11.19 -1.78 -0.89
N PHE A 101 12.29 -1.90 -0.14
CA PHE A 101 13.60 -2.10 -0.77
C PHE A 101 13.60 -3.42 -1.56
N GLY A 102 13.97 -3.36 -2.84
CA GLY A 102 13.78 -4.43 -3.83
C GLY A 102 12.71 -4.09 -4.86
N ALA A 103 11.58 -3.51 -4.44
CA ALA A 103 10.68 -2.83 -5.37
C ALA A 103 11.29 -1.49 -5.81
N LEU A 104 11.87 -0.75 -4.86
CA LEU A 104 12.64 0.47 -5.06
C LEU A 104 14.14 0.23 -4.82
N SER A 105 14.98 1.09 -5.40
CA SER A 105 16.41 1.13 -5.12
C SER A 105 16.73 1.78 -3.77
N GLY A 106 17.92 1.54 -3.23
CA GLY A 106 18.37 2.18 -2.00
C GLY A 106 18.42 3.71 -2.12
N GLN A 107 18.83 4.22 -3.29
CA GLN A 107 18.86 5.65 -3.60
C GLN A 107 17.46 6.27 -3.59
N ALA A 108 16.45 5.54 -4.08
CA ALA A 108 15.06 5.99 -4.00
C ALA A 108 14.58 6.04 -2.54
N LYS A 109 14.94 5.03 -1.73
CA LYS A 109 14.63 5.02 -0.29
C LYS A 109 15.29 6.18 0.46
N GLU A 110 16.56 6.48 0.16
CA GLU A 110 17.26 7.66 0.67
C GLU A 110 16.58 8.97 0.26
N ALA A 111 16.25 9.12 -1.03
CA ALA A 111 15.63 10.34 -1.53
C ALA A 111 14.26 10.60 -0.86
N LEU A 112 13.46 9.55 -0.68
CA LEU A 112 12.19 9.64 0.05
C LEU A 112 12.40 10.02 1.52
N GLY A 113 13.40 9.43 2.19
CA GLY A 113 13.73 9.77 3.57
C GLY A 113 14.13 11.23 3.74
N ARG A 114 15.03 11.73 2.88
CA ARG A 114 15.43 13.15 2.86
C ARG A 114 14.25 14.07 2.61
N GLY A 115 13.42 13.75 1.61
CA GLY A 115 12.24 14.54 1.26
C GLY A 115 11.22 14.60 2.40
N ALA A 116 10.90 13.46 3.02
CA ALA A 116 9.98 13.39 4.14
C ALA A 116 10.49 14.19 5.36
N THR A 117 11.78 14.06 5.69
CA THR A 117 12.41 14.83 6.77
C THR A 117 12.31 16.33 6.54
N LEU A 118 12.62 16.80 5.32
CA LEU A 118 12.51 18.22 4.97
C LEU A 118 11.06 18.73 5.04
N ALA A 119 10.09 17.90 4.62
CA ALA A 119 8.67 18.21 4.72
C ALA A 119 8.10 18.08 6.14
N GLY A 120 8.84 17.47 7.08
CA GLY A 120 8.38 17.18 8.44
C GLY A 120 7.30 16.10 8.48
N THR A 121 7.41 15.08 7.64
CA THR A 121 6.51 13.92 7.59
C THR A 121 7.26 12.59 7.69
N SER A 122 6.53 11.47 7.69
CA SER A 122 7.06 10.12 7.82
C SER A 122 7.23 9.40 6.48
N THR A 123 8.19 8.47 6.47
CA THR A 123 8.32 7.39 5.48
C THR A 123 7.92 6.06 6.09
N THR A 124 7.69 5.06 5.23
CA THR A 124 7.39 3.69 5.65
C THR A 124 8.28 2.70 4.88
N THR A 125 8.83 1.71 5.58
CA THR A 125 9.84 0.78 5.02
C THR A 125 9.32 -0.02 3.81
N GLY A 126 8.04 -0.39 3.82
CA GLY A 126 7.51 -1.38 2.90
C GLY A 126 7.91 -2.81 3.29
N ASP A 127 7.54 -3.77 2.43
CA ASP A 127 7.81 -5.21 2.57
C ASP A 127 9.30 -5.66 2.58
N GLY A 128 10.25 -4.72 2.64
CA GLY A 128 11.68 -4.98 2.38
C GLY A 128 12.57 -5.01 3.62
N GLY A 129 12.04 -4.70 4.79
CA GLY A 129 12.84 -4.40 5.98
C GLY A 129 13.43 -2.99 5.95
N MET A 130 14.20 -2.64 6.98
CA MET A 130 14.81 -1.32 7.14
C MET A 130 16.20 -1.31 6.49
N THR A 131 16.45 -0.32 5.64
CA THR A 131 17.80 -0.09 5.08
C THR A 131 18.54 0.98 5.88
N PRO A 132 19.89 0.92 5.97
CA PRO A 132 20.68 1.98 6.59
C PRO A 132 20.43 3.35 5.97
N GLU A 133 20.29 3.41 4.64
CA GLU A 133 20.03 4.63 3.89
C GLU A 133 18.67 5.25 4.26
N GLU A 134 17.62 4.43 4.35
CA GLU A 134 16.30 4.91 4.75
C GLU A 134 16.28 5.41 6.21
N ARG A 135 16.83 4.63 7.14
CA ARG A 135 16.83 5.01 8.56
C ARG A 135 17.70 6.23 8.83
N GLY A 136 18.84 6.35 8.16
CA GLY A 136 19.78 7.46 8.34
C GLY A 136 19.25 8.79 7.81
N HIS A 137 18.26 8.78 6.93
CA HIS A 137 17.73 10.00 6.30
C HIS A 137 16.28 10.33 6.64
N SER A 138 15.52 9.40 7.20
CA SER A 138 14.15 9.63 7.65
C SER A 138 14.16 10.05 9.12
N GLN A 139 13.60 11.23 9.46
CA GLN A 139 13.41 11.66 10.84
C GLN A 139 12.34 10.80 11.53
N THR A 140 11.25 10.50 10.82
CA THR A 140 10.20 9.59 11.28
C THR A 140 10.05 8.45 10.28
N LEU A 141 10.27 7.22 10.73
CA LEU A 141 10.19 6.01 9.90
C LEU A 141 9.28 4.98 10.55
N ILE A 142 8.24 4.61 9.82
CA ILE A 142 7.29 3.55 10.18
C ILE A 142 7.83 2.23 9.61
N TYR A 143 7.94 1.22 10.46
CA TYR A 143 8.43 -0.11 10.06
C TYR A 143 7.26 -1.06 9.81
N GLN A 144 7.23 -1.70 8.62
CA GLN A 144 6.19 -2.68 8.32
C GLN A 144 6.51 -4.08 8.83
N TYR A 145 5.58 -4.63 9.62
CA TYR A 145 5.59 -5.99 10.12
C TYR A 145 4.66 -6.87 9.27
N LEU A 146 5.25 -7.75 8.47
CA LEU A 146 4.58 -8.47 7.38
C LEU A 146 4.25 -9.92 7.73
N PRO A 147 3.25 -10.55 7.06
CA PRO A 147 2.95 -11.97 7.19
C PRO A 147 4.16 -12.90 7.10
N SER A 148 5.08 -12.66 6.16
CA SER A 148 6.25 -13.53 5.94
C SER A 148 7.48 -13.16 6.75
N ARG A 149 7.47 -12.07 7.52
CA ARG A 149 8.61 -11.58 8.32
C ARG A 149 9.90 -11.34 7.51
N TYR A 150 9.81 -11.14 6.20
CA TYR A 150 10.97 -10.80 5.38
C TYR A 150 11.62 -9.51 5.85
N GLY A 151 12.95 -9.51 6.02
CA GLY A 151 13.69 -8.34 6.50
C GLY A 151 13.44 -7.99 7.97
N MET A 152 12.71 -8.82 8.71
CA MET A 152 12.36 -8.57 10.11
C MET A 152 13.49 -8.94 11.05
N ASN A 153 13.88 -7.98 11.88
CA ASN A 153 14.74 -8.20 13.03
C ASN A 153 14.36 -7.25 14.17
N LEU A 154 14.64 -7.68 15.41
CA LEU A 154 14.26 -6.94 16.61
C LEU A 154 14.98 -5.59 16.74
N THR A 155 16.21 -5.50 16.23
CA THR A 155 17.01 -4.27 16.27
C THR A 155 16.36 -3.16 15.48
N ASP A 156 15.87 -3.45 14.27
CA ASP A 156 15.22 -2.47 13.41
C ASP A 156 13.83 -2.11 13.89
N LEU A 157 13.05 -3.09 14.39
CA LEU A 157 11.78 -2.82 15.07
C LEU A 157 11.99 -1.85 16.24
N ARG A 158 13.08 -2.00 17.00
CA ARG A 158 13.47 -1.08 18.09
C ARG A 158 14.07 0.25 17.63
N LYS A 159 14.46 0.40 16.37
CA LYS A 159 14.88 1.68 15.78
C LYS A 159 13.77 2.45 15.06
N ALA A 160 12.64 1.82 14.78
CA ALA A 160 11.50 2.46 14.13
C ALA A 160 10.82 3.52 15.02
N ASP A 161 10.06 4.44 14.45
CA ASP A 161 9.26 5.41 15.22
C ASP A 161 7.83 4.92 15.45
N ALA A 162 7.35 4.02 14.57
CA ALA A 162 6.12 3.24 14.73
C ALA A 162 6.27 1.88 14.06
N ILE A 163 5.36 0.96 14.38
CA ILE A 163 5.27 -0.35 13.72
C ILE A 163 3.91 -0.46 13.04
N GLU A 164 3.91 -0.77 11.75
CA GLU A 164 2.71 -1.03 10.95
C GLU A 164 2.55 -2.51 10.67
N VAL A 165 1.58 -3.16 11.31
CA VAL A 165 1.20 -4.55 11.02
C VAL A 165 0.37 -4.57 9.75
N VAL A 166 0.86 -5.26 8.72
CA VAL A 166 0.26 -5.27 7.39
C VAL A 166 -0.68 -6.46 7.22
N ILE A 167 -1.98 -6.20 7.26
CA ILE A 167 -3.03 -7.21 7.03
C ILE A 167 -3.38 -7.29 5.55
N GLY A 168 -3.37 -6.14 4.87
CA GLY A 168 -3.61 -6.05 3.45
C GLY A 168 -3.11 -4.75 2.85
N GLN A 169 -3.10 -4.69 1.53
CA GLN A 169 -2.79 -3.50 0.75
C GLN A 169 -3.83 -3.32 -0.35
N GLY A 170 -4.02 -2.07 -0.78
CA GLY A 170 -5.08 -1.71 -1.73
C GLY A 170 -4.96 -2.37 -3.10
N ALA A 171 -3.73 -2.59 -3.59
CA ALA A 171 -3.50 -3.22 -4.90
C ALA A 171 -3.81 -4.73 -4.94
N LYS A 172 -3.87 -5.38 -3.77
CA LYS A 172 -4.09 -6.83 -3.64
C LYS A 172 -4.63 -7.22 -2.26
N PRO A 173 -5.82 -6.77 -1.87
CA PRO A 173 -6.43 -7.18 -0.61
C PRO A 173 -6.60 -8.70 -0.58
N GLY A 174 -6.20 -9.35 0.53
CA GLY A 174 -6.22 -10.81 0.66
C GLY A 174 -5.10 -11.55 -0.10
N GLY A 175 -4.25 -10.84 -0.85
CA GLY A 175 -3.02 -11.37 -1.46
C GLY A 175 -1.78 -11.11 -0.59
N GLY A 176 -0.68 -11.80 -0.89
CA GLY A 176 0.62 -11.57 -0.24
C GLY A 176 1.55 -10.69 -1.07
N GLY A 177 2.55 -10.08 -0.41
CA GLY A 177 3.75 -9.48 -1.00
C GLY A 177 4.33 -10.29 -2.17
N MET A 178 4.77 -9.63 -3.24
CA MET A 178 5.39 -10.31 -4.39
C MET A 178 6.57 -9.49 -4.89
N LEU A 179 7.68 -10.15 -5.18
CA LEU A 179 8.84 -9.56 -5.82
C LEU A 179 9.41 -10.55 -6.83
N LEU A 180 9.55 -10.12 -8.08
CA LEU A 180 10.10 -10.97 -9.14
C LEU A 180 11.58 -11.29 -8.89
N GLY A 181 12.01 -12.49 -9.23
CA GLY A 181 13.36 -13.02 -9.02
C GLY A 181 14.44 -12.14 -9.63
N GLN A 182 14.16 -11.56 -10.80
CA GLN A 182 15.04 -10.57 -11.46
C GLN A 182 15.35 -9.32 -10.59
N LYS A 183 14.53 -9.03 -9.58
CA LYS A 183 14.76 -7.94 -8.61
C LYS A 183 15.35 -8.42 -7.28
N ILE A 184 15.51 -9.73 -7.09
CA ILE A 184 16.16 -10.31 -5.92
C ILE A 184 17.67 -10.34 -6.17
N SER A 185 18.28 -9.16 -6.01
CA SER A 185 19.73 -8.98 -6.00
C SER A 185 20.37 -9.63 -4.76
N PRO A 186 21.70 -9.84 -4.72
CA PRO A 186 22.39 -10.40 -3.55
C PRO A 186 22.04 -9.72 -2.23
N ARG A 187 21.93 -8.38 -2.26
CA ARG A 187 21.57 -7.60 -1.08
C ARG A 187 20.11 -7.82 -0.65
N VAL A 188 19.17 -7.89 -1.60
CA VAL A 188 17.75 -8.17 -1.30
C VAL A 188 17.60 -9.60 -0.76
N ALA A 189 18.28 -10.55 -1.38
CA ALA A 189 18.32 -11.95 -0.99
C ALA A 189 18.81 -12.09 0.46
N GLN A 190 19.94 -11.47 0.79
CA GLN A 190 20.52 -11.46 2.13
C GLN A 190 19.58 -10.81 3.16
N MET A 191 18.98 -9.66 2.85
CA MET A 191 18.07 -8.99 3.79
C MET A 191 16.82 -9.84 4.09
N ARG A 192 16.35 -10.62 3.11
CA ARG A 192 15.09 -11.38 3.24
C ARG A 192 15.29 -12.86 3.57
N ASN A 193 16.53 -13.31 3.74
CA ASN A 193 16.91 -14.72 3.88
C ASN A 193 16.32 -15.59 2.75
N LEU A 194 16.46 -15.11 1.51
CA LEU A 194 15.97 -15.77 0.31
C LEU A 194 17.12 -16.12 -0.64
N PRO A 195 16.96 -17.15 -1.49
CA PRO A 195 17.88 -17.39 -2.61
C PRO A 195 17.77 -16.27 -3.66
N GLU A 196 18.91 -15.91 -4.25
CA GLU A 196 18.98 -14.95 -5.35
C GLU A 196 18.23 -15.44 -6.59
N GLY A 197 17.62 -14.51 -7.33
CA GLY A 197 16.99 -14.82 -8.62
C GLY A 197 15.65 -15.58 -8.55
N ILE A 198 15.17 -15.98 -7.36
CA ILE A 198 13.91 -16.71 -7.20
C ILE A 198 12.77 -15.75 -6.89
N ASP A 199 11.60 -15.93 -7.51
CA ASP A 199 10.41 -15.14 -7.19
C ASP A 199 10.03 -15.26 -5.71
N GLN A 200 9.90 -14.13 -5.03
CA GLN A 200 9.35 -14.08 -3.68
C GLN A 200 7.83 -13.99 -3.71
N ARG A 201 7.18 -14.85 -2.93
CA ARG A 201 5.75 -14.80 -2.63
C ARG A 201 5.55 -14.85 -1.13
N SER A 202 5.01 -13.78 -0.58
CA SER A 202 4.66 -13.72 0.84
C SER A 202 3.35 -14.45 1.11
N ALA A 203 3.20 -14.94 2.33
CA ALA A 203 1.92 -15.46 2.82
C ALA A 203 0.86 -14.35 2.80
N CYS A 204 -0.39 -14.71 2.53
CA CYS A 204 -1.52 -13.77 2.57
C CYS A 204 -2.04 -13.52 3.99
N ARG A 205 -1.64 -14.37 4.96
CA ARG A 205 -2.02 -14.28 6.36
C ARG A 205 -0.78 -14.42 7.21
N HIS A 206 -0.77 -13.70 8.32
CA HIS A 206 0.24 -13.95 9.34
C HIS A 206 0.05 -15.38 9.89
N PRO A 207 1.14 -16.16 10.01
CA PRO A 207 1.05 -17.57 10.37
C PRO A 207 0.77 -17.83 11.85
N ASP A 208 0.95 -16.80 12.69
CA ASP A 208 0.95 -16.85 14.14
C ASP A 208 -0.36 -16.33 14.77
N TRP A 209 -1.39 -16.06 13.96
CA TRP A 209 -2.72 -15.67 14.42
C TRP A 209 -3.80 -15.89 13.35
N THR A 210 -5.05 -16.11 13.79
CA THR A 210 -6.17 -16.46 12.88
C THR A 210 -7.28 -15.41 12.90
N GLY A 211 -7.44 -14.67 14.00
CA GLY A 211 -8.55 -13.73 14.16
C GLY A 211 -8.21 -12.46 14.93
N PRO A 212 -9.16 -11.54 15.07
CA PRO A 212 -8.95 -10.24 15.71
C PRO A 212 -8.58 -10.34 17.20
N ASP A 213 -8.96 -11.41 17.91
CA ASP A 213 -8.58 -11.58 19.31
C ASP A 213 -7.09 -11.98 19.44
N ASP A 214 -6.57 -12.75 18.48
CA ASP A 214 -5.13 -13.03 18.39
C ASP A 214 -4.33 -11.78 17.95
N LEU A 215 -4.96 -10.86 17.19
CA LEU A 215 -4.34 -9.57 16.83
C LEU A 215 -4.00 -8.76 18.07
N GLU A 216 -4.90 -8.76 19.05
CA GLU A 216 -4.71 -8.07 20.32
C GLU A 216 -3.46 -8.59 21.02
N ILE A 217 -3.29 -9.91 21.09
CA ILE A 217 -2.09 -10.56 21.63
C ILE A 217 -0.85 -10.12 20.86
N LYS A 218 -0.93 -10.07 19.52
CA LYS A 218 0.20 -9.63 18.70
C LYS A 218 0.57 -8.16 18.91
N ILE A 219 -0.43 -7.28 19.02
CA ILE A 219 -0.23 -5.86 19.32
C ILE A 219 0.44 -5.71 20.69
N LEU A 220 0.00 -6.46 21.70
CA LEU A 220 0.60 -6.46 23.04
C LEU A 220 2.06 -6.93 22.98
N GLU A 221 2.37 -7.99 22.25
CA GLU A 221 3.75 -8.46 22.07
C GLU A 221 4.66 -7.38 21.45
N LEU A 222 4.19 -6.68 20.42
CA LEU A 222 4.94 -5.60 19.78
C LEU A 222 5.14 -4.39 20.71
N ARG A 223 4.17 -4.12 21.60
CA ARG A 223 4.30 -3.09 22.63
C ARG A 223 5.33 -3.46 23.68
N GLU A 224 5.27 -4.68 24.21
CA GLU A 224 6.28 -5.16 25.16
C GLU A 224 7.68 -5.12 24.53
N LEU A 225 7.81 -5.55 23.26
CA LEU A 225 9.08 -5.49 22.53
C LEU A 225 9.68 -4.08 22.43
N THR A 226 8.80 -3.06 22.40
CA THR A 226 9.15 -1.65 22.22
C THR A 226 9.01 -0.83 23.50
N ASN A 227 8.86 -1.48 24.66
CA ASN A 227 8.64 -0.84 25.96
C ASN A 227 7.48 0.17 25.96
N TRP A 228 6.42 -0.12 25.18
CA TRP A 228 5.26 0.75 25.03
C TRP A 228 5.60 2.15 24.49
N GLU A 229 6.77 2.33 23.86
CA GLU A 229 7.17 3.62 23.31
C GLU A 229 6.47 3.92 22.00
N LYS A 230 6.21 2.90 21.18
CA LYS A 230 5.87 3.09 19.77
C LYS A 230 4.40 2.84 19.49
N PRO A 231 3.75 3.67 18.68
CA PRO A 231 2.40 3.40 18.25
C PRO A 231 2.36 2.23 17.26
N ILE A 232 1.31 1.43 17.38
CA ILE A 232 1.08 0.27 16.52
C ILE A 232 -0.02 0.58 15.52
N TYR A 233 0.34 0.56 14.25
CA TYR A 233 -0.54 0.84 13.12
C TYR A 233 -1.05 -0.49 12.57
N ILE A 234 -2.32 -0.55 12.18
CA ILE A 234 -2.89 -1.70 11.48
C ILE A 234 -3.28 -1.27 10.08
N LYS A 235 -2.61 -1.83 9.07
CA LYS A 235 -2.88 -1.54 7.67
C LYS A 235 -3.80 -2.59 7.06
N VAL A 236 -4.93 -2.14 6.51
CA VAL A 236 -5.96 -2.98 5.88
C VAL A 236 -6.22 -2.52 4.45
N GLY A 237 -6.50 -3.47 3.56
CA GLY A 237 -7.08 -3.14 2.25
C GLY A 237 -8.54 -2.75 2.42
N ALA A 238 -9.03 -1.78 1.64
CA ALA A 238 -10.34 -1.17 1.82
C ALA A 238 -11.54 -2.01 1.34
N SER A 239 -11.52 -3.33 1.58
CA SER A 239 -12.53 -4.26 1.07
C SER A 239 -13.76 -4.36 1.99
N ARG A 240 -13.56 -4.31 3.32
CA ARG A 240 -14.65 -4.23 4.30
C ARG A 240 -14.35 -3.15 5.34
N PRO A 241 -14.20 -1.88 4.92
CA PRO A 241 -13.61 -0.80 5.73
C PRO A 241 -14.27 -0.62 7.09
N TYR A 242 -15.60 -0.72 7.17
CA TYR A 242 -16.34 -0.62 8.43
C TYR A 242 -15.94 -1.72 9.42
N TYR A 243 -15.95 -2.98 8.99
CA TYR A 243 -15.68 -4.13 9.86
C TYR A 243 -14.20 -4.23 10.20
N ASP A 244 -13.31 -4.07 9.22
CA ASP A 244 -11.88 -4.21 9.40
C ASP A 244 -11.32 -3.10 10.32
N THR A 245 -11.83 -1.87 10.17
CA THR A 245 -11.48 -0.76 11.07
C THR A 245 -11.99 -1.01 12.48
N ALA A 246 -13.25 -1.44 12.65
CA ALA A 246 -13.81 -1.73 13.97
C ALA A 246 -13.01 -2.83 14.69
N LEU A 247 -12.61 -3.88 13.98
CA LEU A 247 -11.79 -4.95 14.53
C LEU A 247 -10.38 -4.48 14.89
N ALA A 248 -9.73 -3.68 14.04
CA ALA A 248 -8.41 -3.11 14.34
C ALA A 248 -8.45 -2.21 15.59
N VAL A 249 -9.47 -1.36 15.72
CA VAL A 249 -9.65 -0.49 16.89
C VAL A 249 -9.94 -1.31 18.16
N LYS A 250 -10.75 -2.38 18.05
CA LYS A 250 -11.01 -3.33 19.16
C LYS A 250 -9.72 -4.00 19.62
N ALA A 251 -8.91 -4.49 18.68
CA ALA A 251 -7.64 -5.16 18.97
C ALA A 251 -6.58 -4.21 19.56
N GLY A 252 -6.82 -2.90 19.56
CA GLY A 252 -5.96 -1.92 20.23
C GLY A 252 -5.04 -1.14 19.30
N ALA A 253 -5.33 -1.06 18.00
CA ALA A 253 -4.59 -0.20 17.07
C ALA A 253 -4.53 1.26 17.56
N ASP A 254 -3.35 1.86 17.44
CA ASP A 254 -3.12 3.29 17.66
C ASP A 254 -3.49 4.12 16.43
N VAL A 255 -3.29 3.54 15.24
CA VAL A 255 -3.65 4.10 13.94
C VAL A 255 -4.18 2.97 13.04
N VAL A 256 -5.23 3.25 12.27
CA VAL A 256 -5.69 2.35 11.20
C VAL A 256 -5.35 2.97 9.86
N VAL A 257 -4.60 2.25 9.03
CA VAL A 257 -4.24 2.66 7.68
C VAL A 257 -5.15 1.94 6.70
N LEU A 258 -6.07 2.68 6.10
CA LEU A 258 -7.04 2.17 5.14
C LEU A 258 -6.52 2.40 3.71
N ASP A 259 -6.17 1.32 3.02
CA ASP A 259 -5.54 1.38 1.70
C ASP A 259 -6.54 1.07 0.59
N GLY A 260 -6.88 2.07 -0.22
CA GLY A 260 -7.88 1.97 -1.26
C GLY A 260 -7.41 1.20 -2.50
N MET A 261 -8.35 0.68 -3.29
CA MET A 261 -8.10 -0.09 -4.52
C MET A 261 -7.12 0.57 -5.51
N GLN A 262 -7.02 1.91 -5.50
CA GLN A 262 -6.08 2.67 -6.33
C GLN A 262 -4.61 2.51 -5.93
N GLY A 263 -4.33 1.88 -4.79
CA GLY A 263 -2.99 1.65 -4.28
C GLY A 263 -2.06 1.01 -5.32
N GLY A 264 -0.81 1.47 -5.35
CA GLY A 264 0.20 0.94 -6.25
C GLY A 264 0.84 -0.35 -5.72
N THR A 265 1.38 -1.14 -6.64
CA THR A 265 2.28 -2.25 -6.31
C THR A 265 3.39 -2.37 -7.34
N ALA A 266 4.50 -3.00 -6.96
CA ALA A 266 5.55 -3.35 -7.91
C ALA A 266 5.21 -4.59 -8.74
N ALA A 267 4.48 -5.54 -8.14
CA ALA A 267 4.08 -6.79 -8.76
C ALA A 267 2.88 -7.40 -8.03
N THR A 268 1.84 -7.76 -8.78
CA THR A 268 0.80 -8.72 -8.40
C THR A 268 0.02 -9.14 -9.64
N GLN A 269 -0.87 -10.12 -9.48
CA GLN A 269 -1.76 -10.59 -10.53
C GLN A 269 -2.76 -9.48 -10.92
N GLU A 270 -2.98 -9.29 -12.22
CA GLU A 270 -3.87 -8.25 -12.73
C GLU A 270 -5.27 -8.28 -12.10
N VAL A 271 -5.79 -9.47 -11.81
CA VAL A 271 -7.12 -9.63 -11.20
C VAL A 271 -7.26 -8.93 -9.86
N PHE A 272 -6.21 -8.90 -9.05
CA PHE A 272 -6.23 -8.20 -7.76
C PHE A 272 -6.30 -6.69 -7.96
N ILE A 273 -5.46 -6.15 -8.85
CA ILE A 273 -5.39 -4.71 -9.12
C ILE A 273 -6.73 -4.18 -9.66
N GLU A 274 -7.40 -4.95 -10.53
CA GLU A 274 -8.56 -4.45 -11.29
C GLU A 274 -9.93 -4.86 -10.73
N HIS A 275 -9.97 -5.86 -9.86
CA HIS A 275 -11.22 -6.49 -9.44
C HIS A 275 -11.32 -6.80 -7.95
N VAL A 276 -10.31 -6.45 -7.14
CA VAL A 276 -10.35 -6.63 -5.68
C VAL A 276 -10.04 -5.30 -5.01
N GLY A 277 -11.03 -4.74 -4.32
CA GLY A 277 -10.98 -3.41 -3.71
C GLY A 277 -11.77 -3.42 -2.43
#